data_AF-A0A699SBL9-F1
#
_entry.id   AF-A0A699SBL9-F1
#
_cell.length_a   1.000
_cell.length_b   1.000
_cell.length_c   1.000
_cell.angle_alpha   90.00
_cell.angle_beta   90.00
_cell.angle_gamma   90.00
#
_symmetry.space_group_name_H-M   'P 1'
#
loop_
_entity.id
_entity.type
_entity.pdbx_description
1 polymer ?
#
loop_
_entity_poly.entity_id
_entity_poly.type
_entity_poly.pdbx_seq_one_letter_code
_entity_poly.pdbx_strand_id
1 'polypeptide(L)'
;MSKEDVQNMLEIIPVPEFKVEALQVKYPIVDYEIHTEDSRIYWKIIRVGRITEAYQSFKDMLKGFDREDLVALWNLVKEKFSSALPSVDKEKALWVKLKRLFEPDADDVLWKLQR
;
A
#
# COMPACT_ATOMS: atom_id res chain seq x y z
N MET A 1 -1.49 40.95 -37.00
CA MET A 1 -0.95 39.90 -36.11
C MET A 1 -0.59 38.72 -36.98
N SER A 2 0.69 38.61 -37.30
CA SER A 2 1.23 37.45 -38.01
C SER A 2 1.69 36.40 -37.01
N LYS A 3 1.93 35.17 -37.48
CA LYS A 3 2.28 34.03 -36.63
C LYS A 3 3.58 34.27 -35.85
N GLU A 4 4.45 35.14 -36.37
CA GLU A 4 5.70 35.56 -35.75
C GLU A 4 5.47 36.48 -34.53
N ASP A 5 4.41 37.29 -34.52
CA ASP A 5 4.09 38.19 -33.40
C ASP A 5 3.70 37.41 -32.13
N VAL A 6 3.00 36.28 -32.30
CA VAL A 6 2.58 35.41 -31.18
C VAL A 6 3.78 34.66 -30.60
N GLN A 7 4.76 34.33 -31.45
CA GLN A 7 5.91 33.52 -31.06
C GLN A 7 6.96 34.32 -30.27
N ASN A 8 7.05 35.64 -30.50
CA ASN A 8 7.98 36.54 -29.78
C ASN A 8 7.46 37.03 -28.42
N MET A 9 6.18 36.81 -28.06
CA MET A 9 5.65 37.16 -26.74
C MET A 9 5.82 36.06 -25.68
N LEU A 10 6.24 34.85 -26.08
CA LEU A 10 6.50 33.73 -25.18
C LEU A 10 8.01 33.52 -25.05
N GLU A 11 8.68 34.39 -24.29
CA GLU A 11 10.00 34.08 -23.74
C GLU A 11 9.83 32.93 -22.73
N ILE A 12 10.00 31.69 -23.21
CA ILE A 12 10.11 30.52 -22.34
C ILE A 12 11.50 30.59 -21.72
N ILE A 13 11.58 31.12 -20.50
CA ILE A 13 12.77 30.99 -19.66
C ILE A 13 12.90 29.49 -19.33
N PRO A 14 13.98 28.80 -19.76
CA PRO A 14 14.21 27.42 -19.36
C PRO A 14 14.62 27.43 -17.89
N VAL A 15 13.65 27.16 -17.00
CA VAL A 15 13.95 26.83 -15.60
C VAL A 15 14.65 25.48 -15.61
N PRO A 16 15.86 25.35 -15.02
CA PRO A 16 16.58 24.09 -14.97
C PRO A 16 15.67 23.05 -14.33
N GLU A 17 15.44 21.97 -15.10
CA GLU A 17 14.57 20.83 -14.82
C GLU A 17 14.19 20.71 -13.35
N PHE A 18 13.05 21.30 -13.00
CA PHE A 18 12.36 20.91 -11.79
C PHE A 18 11.99 19.45 -12.05
N LYS A 19 12.78 18.53 -11.48
CA LYS A 19 12.35 17.14 -11.27
C LYS A 19 11.05 17.28 -10.49
N VAL A 20 9.94 17.28 -11.22
CA VAL A 20 8.65 17.08 -10.62
C VAL A 20 8.74 15.63 -10.15
N GLU A 21 9.17 15.44 -8.90
CA GLU A 21 8.71 14.33 -8.09
C GLU A 21 7.20 14.43 -8.21
N ALA A 22 6.66 13.70 -9.19
CA ALA A 22 5.25 13.71 -9.51
C ALA A 22 4.53 13.56 -8.19
N LEU A 23 3.78 14.61 -7.82
CA LEU A 23 2.82 14.66 -6.75
C LEU A 23 2.56 13.26 -6.22
N GLN A 24 3.27 12.86 -5.16
CA GLN A 24 2.94 11.65 -4.42
C GLN A 24 1.61 11.96 -3.73
N VAL A 25 0.53 11.99 -4.51
CA VAL A 25 -0.83 12.03 -3.98
C VAL A 25 -0.93 10.69 -3.27
N LYS A 26 -0.71 10.74 -1.96
CA LYS A 26 -0.86 9.60 -1.10
C LYS A 26 -2.32 9.21 -1.13
N TYR A 27 -2.62 8.10 -1.78
CA TYR A 27 -3.97 7.55 -1.79
C TYR A 27 -4.11 6.65 -0.56
N PRO A 28 -4.98 7.02 0.40
CA PRO A 28 -5.18 6.20 1.59
C PRO A 28 -5.75 4.84 1.18
N ILE A 29 -5.32 3.81 1.90
CA ILE A 29 -5.85 2.46 1.75
C ILE A 29 -7.27 2.46 2.30
N VAL A 30 -8.21 1.99 1.49
CA VAL A 30 -9.63 1.91 1.84
C VAL A 30 -10.07 0.49 2.13
N ASP A 31 -9.46 -0.49 1.47
CA ASP A 31 -9.82 -1.89 1.64
C ASP A 31 -8.72 -2.83 1.13
N TYR A 32 -8.88 -4.12 1.37
CA TYR A 32 -8.08 -5.17 0.78
C TYR A 32 -8.90 -6.43 0.48
N GLU A 33 -8.53 -7.14 -0.57
CA GLU A 33 -9.16 -8.38 -0.99
C GLU A 33 -8.13 -9.50 -1.14
N ILE A 34 -8.61 -10.73 -1.03
CA ILE A 34 -7.85 -11.91 -1.44
C ILE A 34 -8.21 -12.21 -2.88
N HIS A 35 -7.23 -12.03 -3.78
CA HIS A 35 -7.40 -12.34 -5.19
C HIS A 35 -6.70 -13.65 -5.54
N THR A 36 -7.31 -14.48 -6.39
CA THR A 36 -6.71 -15.73 -6.86
C THR A 36 -6.63 -15.70 -8.37
N GLU A 37 -5.44 -15.87 -8.91
CA GLU A 37 -5.16 -15.92 -10.35
C GLU A 37 -4.15 -17.04 -10.61
N ASP A 38 -4.45 -17.94 -11.55
CA ASP A 38 -3.59 -19.07 -11.93
C ASP A 38 -3.03 -19.87 -10.73
N SER A 39 -3.90 -20.24 -9.78
CA SER A 39 -3.58 -20.92 -8.51
C SER A 39 -2.73 -20.12 -7.51
N ARG A 40 -2.29 -18.91 -7.88
CA ARG A 40 -1.60 -18.00 -6.97
C ARG A 40 -2.61 -17.12 -6.27
N ILE A 41 -2.46 -17.03 -4.96
CA ILE A 41 -3.28 -16.14 -4.14
C ILE A 41 -2.47 -14.87 -3.89
N TYR A 42 -3.10 -13.71 -3.93
CA TYR A 42 -2.52 -12.38 -3.77
C TYR A 42 -3.32 -11.58 -2.74
N TRP A 43 -2.66 -10.65 -2.05
CA TRP A 43 -3.33 -9.57 -1.35
C TRP A 43 -3.49 -8.41 -2.31
N LYS A 44 -4.72 -8.09 -2.67
CA LYS A 44 -5.05 -6.94 -3.49
C LYS A 44 -5.40 -5.78 -2.58
N ILE A 45 -4.61 -4.72 -2.63
CA ILE A 45 -4.78 -3.50 -1.83
C ILE A 45 -5.56 -2.50 -2.66
N ILE A 46 -6.62 -1.95 -2.08
CA ILE A 46 -7.49 -0.98 -2.73
C ILE A 46 -7.22 0.38 -2.09
N ARG A 47 -6.81 1.34 -2.93
CA ARG A 47 -6.57 2.73 -2.54
C ARG A 47 -7.66 3.65 -3.10
N VAL A 48 -7.84 4.82 -2.49
CA VAL A 48 -8.72 5.87 -3.05
C VAL A 48 -8.34 6.17 -4.50
N GLY A 49 -9.34 6.44 -5.35
CA GLY A 49 -9.10 6.75 -6.76
C GLY A 49 -8.98 5.52 -7.67
N ARG A 50 -9.44 4.34 -7.22
CA ARG A 50 -9.43 3.06 -7.98
C ARG A 50 -8.03 2.52 -8.32
N ILE A 51 -7.00 2.99 -7.63
CA ILE A 51 -5.67 2.42 -7.75
C ILE A 51 -5.65 1.13 -6.93
N THR A 52 -5.31 0.01 -7.57
CA THR A 52 -5.22 -1.29 -6.91
C THR A 52 -3.87 -1.92 -7.19
N GLU A 53 -3.24 -2.42 -6.14
CA GLU A 53 -1.93 -3.09 -6.20
C GLU A 53 -2.04 -4.51 -5.63
N ALA A 54 -1.39 -5.50 -6.23
CA ALA A 54 -1.46 -6.88 -5.80
C ALA A 54 -0.10 -7.39 -5.32
N TYR A 55 -0.06 -7.98 -4.12
CA TYR A 55 1.15 -8.48 -3.48
C TYR A 55 1.06 -9.97 -3.20
N GLN A 56 2.03 -10.72 -3.71
CA GLN A 56 2.13 -12.15 -3.44
C GLN A 56 2.65 -12.42 -2.02
N SER A 57 3.62 -11.62 -1.57
CA SER A 57 4.28 -11.75 -0.28
C SER A 57 4.17 -10.48 0.57
N PHE A 58 4.25 -10.65 1.90
CA PHE A 58 4.18 -9.54 2.84
C PHE A 58 5.43 -8.67 2.74
N LYS A 59 6.58 -9.28 2.41
CA LYS A 59 7.83 -8.56 2.18
C LYS A 59 7.73 -7.61 0.99
N ASP A 60 7.04 -8.00 -0.07
CA ASP A 60 6.86 -7.14 -1.24
C ASP A 60 5.88 -6.00 -0.96
N MET A 61 4.83 -6.26 -0.17
CA MET A 61 3.94 -5.22 0.34
C MET A 61 4.71 -4.16 1.14
N LEU A 62 5.60 -4.57 2.04
CA LEU A 62 6.44 -3.65 2.84
C LEU A 62 7.36 -2.75 1.99
N LYS A 63 7.74 -3.16 0.78
CA LYS A 63 8.58 -2.32 -0.10
C LYS A 63 7.78 -1.17 -0.73
N GLY A 64 6.48 -1.36 -0.92
CA GLY A 64 5.59 -0.37 -1.53
C GLY A 64 4.78 0.45 -0.52
N PHE A 65 4.92 0.18 0.77
CA PHE A 65 4.13 0.78 1.84
C PHE A 65 4.99 1.69 2.70
N ASP A 66 4.49 2.89 2.98
CA ASP A 66 5.01 3.71 4.05
C ASP A 66 4.37 3.36 5.41
N ARG A 67 4.80 4.04 6.47
CA ARG A 67 4.29 3.79 7.83
C ARG A 67 2.78 4.04 7.95
N GLU A 68 2.27 5.07 7.27
CA GLU A 68 0.86 5.45 7.34
C GLU A 68 -0.02 4.43 6.60
N ASP A 69 0.47 3.89 5.48
CA ASP A 69 -0.17 2.80 4.76
C ASP A 69 -0.26 1.54 5.64
N LEU A 70 0.81 1.19 6.35
CA LEU A 70 0.81 0.05 7.27
C LEU A 70 -0.16 0.24 8.43
N VAL A 71 -0.25 1.46 8.98
CA VAL A 71 -1.21 1.79 10.04
C VAL A 71 -2.64 1.70 9.53
N ALA A 72 -2.92 2.23 8.33
CA ALA A 72 -4.24 2.14 7.70
C ALA A 72 -4.64 0.68 7.46
N LEU A 73 -3.75 -0.13 6.90
CA LEU A 73 -3.99 -1.54 6.69
C LEU A 73 -4.19 -2.29 8.02
N TRP A 74 -3.39 -2.00 9.04
CA TRP A 74 -3.56 -2.60 10.37
C TRP A 74 -4.94 -2.31 10.97
N ASN A 75 -5.40 -1.06 10.90
CA ASN A 75 -6.72 -0.69 11.40
C ASN A 75 -7.84 -1.42 10.66
N LEU A 76 -7.77 -1.52 9.33
CA LEU A 76 -8.75 -2.25 8.52
C LEU A 76 -8.82 -3.73 8.89
N VAL A 77 -7.65 -4.38 8.95
CA VAL A 77 -7.55 -5.81 9.27
C VAL A 77 -8.02 -6.06 10.71
N LYS A 78 -7.66 -5.16 11.65
CA LYS A 78 -8.09 -5.25 13.05
C LYS A 78 -9.59 -5.08 13.20
N GLU A 79 -10.20 -4.12 12.52
CA GLU A 79 -11.66 -3.93 12.53
C GLU A 79 -12.38 -5.18 11.99
N LYS A 80 -11.91 -5.72 10.85
CA LYS A 80 -12.46 -6.93 10.24
C LYS A 80 -12.38 -8.13 11.18
N PHE A 81 -11.23 -8.35 11.81
CA PHE A 81 -11.03 -9.51 12.70
C PHE A 81 -11.43 -9.30 14.16
N SER A 82 -11.81 -8.08 14.53
CA SER A 82 -12.45 -7.82 15.83
C SER A 82 -13.86 -8.39 15.89
N SER A 83 -14.53 -8.53 14.74
CA SER A 83 -15.90 -9.03 14.65
C SER A 83 -15.98 -10.51 14.24
N ALA A 84 -15.05 -11.00 13.41
CA ALA A 84 -15.05 -12.38 12.94
C ALA A 84 -13.62 -12.95 12.79
N LEU A 85 -13.42 -14.20 13.17
CA LEU A 85 -12.11 -14.86 12.96
C LEU A 85 -11.83 -15.04 11.46
N PRO A 86 -10.57 -14.83 11.00
CA PRO A 86 -10.19 -15.09 9.61
C PRO A 86 -10.40 -16.57 9.26
N SER A 87 -11.20 -16.84 8.23
CA SER A 87 -11.45 -18.20 7.75
C SER A 87 -10.42 -18.64 6.70
N VAL A 88 -9.87 -17.68 5.94
CA VAL A 88 -8.91 -17.93 4.85
C VAL A 88 -7.47 -17.92 5.38
N ASP A 89 -6.65 -18.92 5.01
CA ASP A 89 -5.28 -19.02 5.53
C ASP A 89 -4.40 -17.83 5.16
N LYS A 90 -4.61 -17.24 3.97
CA LYS A 90 -3.91 -16.02 3.57
C LYS A 90 -4.35 -14.78 4.36
N GLU A 91 -5.58 -14.73 4.84
CA GLU A 91 -6.04 -13.70 5.79
C GLU A 91 -5.44 -13.91 7.17
N LYS A 92 -5.44 -15.15 7.68
CA LYS A 92 -4.76 -15.51 8.94
C LYS A 92 -3.29 -15.12 8.90
N ALA A 93 -2.61 -15.39 7.79
CA ALA A 93 -1.21 -15.03 7.59
C ALA A 93 -0.99 -13.51 7.61
N LEU A 94 -1.91 -12.73 7.03
CA LEU A 94 -1.84 -11.26 7.08
C LEU A 94 -2.02 -10.75 8.51
N TRP A 95 -3.03 -11.25 9.21
CA TRP A 95 -3.31 -10.90 10.60
C TRP A 95 -2.13 -11.15 11.52
N VAL A 96 -1.55 -12.36 11.49
CA VAL A 96 -0.41 -12.72 12.33
C VAL A 96 0.80 -11.83 12.04
N LYS A 97 1.08 -11.52 10.77
CA LYS A 97 2.22 -10.68 10.40
C LYS A 97 2.04 -9.23 10.84
N LEU A 98 0.85 -8.66 10.66
CA LEU A 98 0.56 -7.29 11.11
C LEU A 98 0.50 -7.21 12.64
N LYS A 99 -0.11 -8.20 13.31
CA LYS A 99 -0.12 -8.26 14.77
C LYS A 99 1.29 -8.28 15.33
N ARG A 100 2.20 -9.09 14.77
CA ARG A 100 3.63 -9.08 15.17
C ARG A 100 4.32 -7.73 14.95
N LEU A 101 3.90 -6.97 13.94
CA LEU A 101 4.50 -5.68 13.61
C LEU A 101 4.04 -4.57 14.56
N PHE A 102 2.76 -4.57 14.97
CA PHE A 102 2.14 -3.48 15.75
C PHE A 102 1.90 -3.81 17.23
N GLU A 103 1.65 -5.07 17.55
CA GLU A 103 1.40 -5.59 18.90
C GLU A 103 2.32 -6.80 19.15
N PRO A 104 3.64 -6.57 19.34
CA PRO A 104 4.57 -7.65 19.64
C PRO A 104 4.18 -8.29 20.99
N ASP A 105 3.51 -9.43 20.90
CA ASP A 105 3.06 -10.20 22.04
C ASP A 105 4.25 -10.94 22.67
N ALA A 106 4.55 -10.60 23.93
CA ALA A 106 5.64 -11.21 24.70
C ALA A 106 5.40 -12.70 25.00
N ASP A 107 4.13 -13.15 24.93
CA ASP A 107 3.70 -14.51 25.23
C ASP A 107 3.35 -15.34 23.98
N ASP A 108 3.41 -14.76 22.77
CA ASP A 108 3.19 -15.52 21.54
C ASP A 108 4.28 -16.60 21.41
N VAL A 109 3.84 -17.85 21.58
CA VAL A 109 4.68 -19.06 21.64
C VAL A 109 5.56 -19.21 20.39
N LEU A 110 5.14 -18.63 19.25
CA LEU A 110 5.94 -18.57 18.03
C LEU A 110 7.24 -17.76 18.18
N TRP A 111 7.32 -16.78 19.09
CA TRP A 111 8.56 -16.04 19.39
C TRP A 111 9.58 -16.87 20.16
N LYS A 112 9.13 -17.80 21.01
CA LYS A 112 10.03 -18.66 21.82
C LYS A 112 10.76 -19.71 20.98
N LEU A 113 10.29 -19.97 19.75
CA LEU A 113 10.84 -20.99 18.84
C LEU A 113 11.86 -20.46 17.83
N GLN A 114 12.16 -19.16 17.82
CA GLN A 114 13.13 -18.55 16.90
C GLN A 114 14.47 -18.15 17.56
N ARG A 115 14.82 -18.74 18.71
CA ARG A 115 16.10 -18.53 19.39
C ARG A 115 17.04 -19.72 19.24
#